data_AF-A0A0B8NJX6-F1
#
_entry.id   AF-A0A0B8NJX6-F1
#
_cell.length_a   1.000
_cell.length_b   1.000
_cell.length_c   1.000
_cell.angle_alpha   90.00
_cell.angle_beta   90.00
_cell.angle_gamma   90.00
#
_symmetry.space_group_name_H-M   'P 1'
#
loop_
_entity.id
_entity.type
_entity.pdbx_description
1 polymer ?
#
loop_
_entity_poly.entity_id
_entity_poly.type
_entity_poly.pdbx_seq_one_letter_code
_entity_poly.pdbx_strand_id
1 'polypeptide(L)' 'MISTQRGLPAESARVAAGKAWEPVAFGLYRDRDGDIWEKDLRGWRLCLQDGIPVDPDTVWDWTDSVREFAPFIPWS' A
#
# COMPACT_ATOMS: atom_id res chain seq x y z
N MET A 1 31.46 -24.15 22.42
CA MET A 1 31.85 -23.03 21.54
C MET A 1 30.56 -22.39 21.05
N ILE A 2 30.57 -21.06 21.04
CA ILE A 2 29.42 -20.18 20.80
C ILE A 2 28.92 -20.28 19.36
N SER A 3 27.62 -20.03 19.13
CA SER A 3 27.15 -19.16 18.05
C SER A 3 25.67 -18.81 18.24
N THR A 4 25.47 -17.62 18.77
CA THR A 4 24.25 -16.79 18.71
C THR A 4 23.97 -16.38 17.27
N GLN A 5 22.70 -16.39 16.85
CA GLN A 5 21.99 -15.31 16.12
C GLN A 5 20.54 -15.78 15.85
N ARG A 6 19.51 -15.41 16.62
CA ARG A 6 18.70 -14.18 16.55
C ARG A 6 18.49 -13.62 15.13
N GLY A 7 17.25 -13.60 14.69
CA GLY A 7 16.78 -12.80 13.56
C GLY A 7 15.86 -13.59 12.65
N LEU A 8 14.55 -13.54 12.93
CA LEU A 8 13.53 -13.80 11.92
C LEU A 8 13.85 -12.92 10.69
N PRO A 9 14.11 -13.46 9.48
CA PRO A 9 13.96 -12.61 8.32
C PRO A 9 12.46 -12.40 8.17
N ALA A 10 12.08 -11.13 8.06
CA ALA A 10 10.76 -10.69 7.68
C ALA A 10 10.35 -11.34 6.35
N GLU A 11 9.77 -12.53 6.43
CA GLU A 11 8.92 -13.11 5.40
C GLU A 11 7.50 -12.49 5.51
N SER A 12 7.42 -11.25 5.97
CA SER A 12 6.22 -10.45 5.89
C SER A 12 6.17 -9.85 4.48
N ALA A 13 5.19 -10.32 3.71
CA ALA A 13 4.67 -9.68 2.49
C ALA A 13 5.48 -9.82 1.19
N ARG A 14 5.99 -11.03 0.88
CA ARG A 14 6.36 -11.39 -0.51
C ARG A 14 5.23 -12.07 -1.29
N VAL A 15 4.01 -12.08 -0.78
CA VAL A 15 2.88 -12.69 -1.47
C VAL A 15 2.20 -11.67 -2.39
N ALA A 16 2.08 -12.06 -3.66
CA ALA A 16 1.23 -11.48 -4.71
C ALA A 16 1.81 -10.40 -5.65
N ALA A 17 2.98 -10.65 -6.23
CA ALA A 17 3.21 -10.23 -7.62
C ALA A 17 2.36 -11.13 -8.54
N GLY A 18 1.14 -10.73 -8.92
CA GLY A 18 0.37 -11.50 -9.92
C GLY A 18 -1.15 -11.29 -9.99
N LYS A 19 -1.77 -10.58 -9.06
CA LYS A 19 -3.16 -10.12 -9.18
C LYS A 19 -3.25 -8.83 -8.38
N ALA A 20 -3.79 -7.77 -8.98
CA ALA A 20 -4.18 -6.56 -8.28
C ALA A 20 -5.33 -6.93 -7.32
N TRP A 21 -4.98 -7.50 -6.18
CA TRP A 21 -5.89 -7.70 -5.07
C TRP A 21 -5.84 -6.44 -4.24
N GLU A 22 -7.02 -5.98 -3.82
CA GLU A 22 -7.12 -4.90 -2.87
C GLU A 22 -6.38 -5.29 -1.59
N PRO A 23 -5.41 -4.49 -1.12
CA PRO A 23 -4.79 -4.71 0.18
C PRO A 23 -5.85 -4.82 1.28
N VAL A 24 -5.81 -5.88 2.10
CA VAL A 24 -6.85 -6.11 3.12
C VAL A 24 -6.73 -5.12 4.28
N ALA A 25 -5.50 -4.79 4.69
CA ALA A 25 -5.24 -3.92 5.83
C ALA A 25 -5.54 -2.45 5.52
N PHE A 26 -6.08 -1.72 6.50
CA PHE A 26 -6.17 -0.26 6.42
C PHE A 26 -4.82 0.39 6.68
N GLY A 27 -4.63 1.59 6.16
CA GLY A 27 -3.41 2.36 6.31
C GLY A 27 -2.90 2.96 5.00
N LEU A 28 -1.67 3.43 5.02
CA LEU A 28 -1.04 4.10 3.90
C LEU A 28 -0.32 3.12 2.98
N TYR A 29 -0.42 3.38 1.68
CA TYR A 29 0.16 2.61 0.62
C TYR A 29 0.79 3.53 -0.41
N ARG A 30 1.93 3.11 -0.93
CA ARG A 30 2.57 3.71 -2.09
C ARG A 30 2.22 2.91 -3.33
N ASP A 31 1.82 3.58 -4.39
CA ASP A 31 1.52 2.96 -5.67
C ASP A 31 2.77 2.83 -6.58
N ARG A 32 2.57 2.36 -7.82
CA ARG A 32 3.65 2.13 -8.78
C ARG A 32 4.32 3.43 -9.28
N ASP A 33 3.56 4.52 -9.36
CA ASP A 33 3.98 5.83 -9.85
C ASP A 33 4.64 6.64 -8.71
N GLY A 34 4.40 6.20 -7.48
CA GLY A 34 5.02 6.70 -6.27
C GLY A 34 4.09 7.57 -5.44
N ASP A 35 2.83 7.68 -5.83
CA ASP A 35 1.81 8.41 -5.09
C ASP A 35 1.42 7.64 -3.82
N ILE A 36 0.98 8.39 -2.82
CA ILE A 36 0.55 7.82 -1.54
C ILE A 36 -0.96 7.85 -1.46
N TRP A 37 -1.51 6.69 -1.16
CA TRP A 37 -2.92 6.46 -0.92
C TRP A 37 -3.17 5.98 0.51
N GLU A 38 -4.28 6.38 1.10
CA GLU A 38 -4.82 5.83 2.34
C GLU A 38 -5.99 4.90 2.03
N LYS A 39 -5.95 3.67 2.55
CA LYS A 39 -7.09 2.76 2.59
C LYS A 39 -7.77 2.84 3.95
N ASP A 40 -9.08 3.09 3.94
CA ASP A 40 -9.95 3.08 5.12
C ASP A 40 -11.26 2.32 4.85
N LEU A 41 -12.15 2.22 5.84
CA LEU A 41 -13.50 1.68 5.73
C LEU A 41 -14.33 2.30 4.60
N ARG A 42 -14.11 3.57 4.27
CA ARG A 42 -14.85 4.28 3.21
C ARG A 42 -14.36 3.95 1.79
N GLY A 43 -13.14 3.42 1.65
CA GLY A 43 -12.46 3.22 0.38
C GLY A 43 -11.05 3.81 0.38
N TRP A 44 -10.59 4.25 -0.79
CA TRP A 44 -9.24 4.76 -1.00
C TRP A 44 -9.23 6.27 -1.14
N ARG A 45 -8.24 6.93 -0.56
CA ARG A 45 -8.06 8.38 -0.64
C ARG A 45 -6.64 8.68 -1.09
N LEU A 46 -6.48 9.57 -2.05
CA LEU A 46 -5.16 10.03 -2.48
C LEU A 46 -4.67 11.07 -1.46
N CYS A 47 -3.48 10.86 -0.89
CA CYS A 47 -2.90 11.74 0.11
C CYS A 47 -1.77 12.59 -0.49
N LEU A 48 -0.88 11.96 -1.27
CA LEU A 48 0.22 12.63 -1.95
C LEU A 48 0.25 12.21 -3.41
N GLN A 49 0.36 13.17 -4.31
CA GLN A 49 0.65 12.95 -5.72
C GLN A 49 1.99 13.57 -6.07
N ASP A 50 2.97 12.76 -6.50
CA ASP A 50 4.35 13.19 -6.74
C ASP A 50 4.98 13.95 -5.53
N GLY A 51 4.59 13.55 -4.32
CA GLY A 51 5.02 14.22 -3.07
C GLY A 51 4.28 15.52 -2.75
N ILE A 52 3.31 15.93 -3.55
CA ILE A 52 2.44 17.09 -3.30
C ILE A 52 1.17 16.63 -2.57
N PRO A 53 0.82 17.23 -1.42
CA PRO A 53 -0.46 17.00 -0.75
C PRO A 53 -1.63 17.34 -1.65
N VAL A 54 -2.55 16.40 -1.80
CA VAL A 54 -3.82 16.62 -2.49
C VAL A 54 -4.98 16.55 -1.50
N ASP A 55 -6.16 16.93 -1.97
CA ASP A 55 -7.38 16.90 -1.17
C ASP A 55 -7.78 15.44 -0.81
N PRO A 56 -7.79 15.07 0.48
CA PRO A 56 -8.08 13.71 0.91
C PRO A 56 -9.59 13.43 1.04
N ASP A 57 -10.48 14.38 0.77
CA ASP A 57 -11.93 14.19 0.89
C ASP A 57 -12.50 13.37 -0.27
N THR A 58 -11.77 13.27 -1.37
CA THR A 58 -12.16 12.44 -2.52
C THR A 58 -11.89 10.96 -2.22
N VAL A 59 -12.97 10.19 -2.12
CA VAL A 59 -12.94 8.73 -1.92
C VAL A 59 -13.13 8.01 -3.24
N TRP A 60 -12.23 7.08 -3.52
CA TRP A 60 -12.18 6.26 -4.73
C TRP A 60 -12.46 4.79 -4.41
N ASP A 61 -13.12 4.11 -5.35
CA ASP A 61 -13.38 2.66 -5.27
C ASP A 61 -12.22 1.85 -5.85
N TRP A 62 -11.94 0.70 -5.23
CA TRP A 62 -10.90 -0.22 -5.67
C TRP A 62 -11.10 -0.72 -7.10
N THR A 63 -12.32 -1.17 -7.41
CA THR A 63 -12.64 -1.86 -8.65
C THR A 63 -12.76 -0.88 -9.81
N ASP A 64 -13.23 0.34 -9.53
CA ASP A 64 -13.45 1.36 -10.54
C ASP A 64 -12.15 2.01 -11.01
N SER A 65 -11.32 2.48 -10.09
CA SER A 65 -10.15 3.30 -10.44
C SER A 65 -8.87 2.84 -9.75
N VAL A 66 -8.88 2.56 -8.44
CA VAL A 66 -7.63 2.48 -7.66
C VAL A 66 -6.73 1.31 -8.09
N ARG A 67 -7.33 0.17 -8.49
CA ARG A 67 -6.58 -1.01 -8.94
C ARG A 67 -5.63 -0.75 -10.11
N GLU A 68 -5.83 0.31 -10.89
CA GLU A 68 -4.99 0.63 -12.05
C GLU A 68 -3.59 1.13 -11.66
N PHE A 69 -3.48 1.71 -10.46
CA PHE A 69 -2.23 2.21 -9.88
C PHE A 69 -1.44 1.11 -9.13
N ALA A 70 -2.03 -0.08 -8.98
CA ALA A 70 -1.37 -1.23 -8.38
C ALA A 70 -0.04 -1.58 -9.12
N PRO A 71 0.95 -2.18 -8.42
CA PRO A 71 0.88 -2.70 -7.06
C PRO A 71 0.97 -1.63 -5.97
N PHE A 72 0.26 -1.85 -4.87
CA PHE A 72 0.32 -1.03 -3.67
C PHE A 72 1.25 -1.69 -2.63
N ILE A 73 2.20 -0.91 -2.12
CA ILE A 73 3.18 -1.34 -1.11
C ILE A 73 2.90 -0.55 0.18
N PRO A 74 2.79 -1.18 1.36
CA PRO A 74 2.59 -0.45 2.62
C PRO A 74 3.65 0.64 2.83
N TRP A 75 3.21 1.86 3.14
CA TRP A 75 4.07 2.99 3.46
C TRP A 75 4.24 3.07 4.99
N SER A 76 5.45 2.77 5.47
CA SER A 76 5.83 2.79 6.89
C SER A 76 6.39 4.13 7.35
#